data_AF-A0A1W9Z726-F1
#
_entry.id   AF-A0A1W9Z726-F1
#
_cell.length_a   1.000
_cell.length_b   1.000
_cell.length_c   1.000
_cell.angle_alpha   90.00
_cell.angle_beta   90.00
_cell.angle_gamma   90.00
#
_symmetry.space_group_name_H-M   'P 1'
#
loop_
_entity.id
_entity.type
_entity.pdbx_description
1 polymer ?
#
loop_
_entity_poly.entity_id
_entity_poly.type
_entity_poly.pdbx_seq_one_letter_code
_entity_poly.pdbx_strand_id
1 'polypeptide(L)'
;MTTLQQRIETLDVHEWAALTKRAALAALAAAEQHRNAPPAEISAIAAMSERELVEHRTRLGPGGKRPSPVMQLAEAEQLQAAAERQARQAEEDTRDAQAAAQMARDEAQQSARAAAAARERVRIVRTPSAHADVQPDEERAAEQQILQQIRGPLEQVCADAATMVAAAREKARAAEAYVQQWLAERADERAAAQQALDELRGELEQAHADHATELAAARGQAEEQVAAARQAAQGRVARARADAEAAIAQARDEIGQAQTEAESRVAAAHDRAKRQVAAARQAAQDKVARARVDAQAGVLVDTRQPGVSLSVPIPTAELRAHTGPIEDALATVRDIGYMLEAGLPEGGQSRQPADLERVRILVHTAKQQAWDLAHELRGLPARYAGAQQVQAAHSYAAAAASAYGALLQRISIAAQQLAGRRDSRDAEVIEVVTAMLNEHPWRPTAQQLRSSNCTAGNMSP
;
A
#
# COMPACT_ATOMS: atom_id res chain seq x y z
N MET A 1 23.42 -6.06 7.00
CA MET A 1 22.52 -6.78 7.93
C MET A 1 21.13 -6.23 7.77
N THR A 2 20.13 -7.09 7.60
CA THR A 2 18.74 -6.66 7.40
C THR A 2 18.16 -6.14 8.71
N THR A 3 17.30 -5.12 8.64
CA THR A 3 16.64 -4.46 9.79
C THR A 3 15.90 -5.43 10.72
N LEU A 4 15.51 -6.61 10.21
CA LEU A 4 14.86 -7.68 10.96
C LEU A 4 15.82 -8.37 11.96
N GLN A 5 17.10 -8.51 11.60
CA GLN A 5 18.08 -9.23 12.42
C GLN A 5 18.51 -8.40 13.63
N GLN A 6 18.75 -7.09 13.44
CA GLN A 6 18.97 -6.15 14.54
C GLN A 6 17.77 -6.10 15.49
N ARG A 7 16.55 -6.13 14.94
CA ARG A 7 15.33 -6.11 15.76
C ARG A 7 15.18 -7.37 16.61
N ILE A 8 15.62 -8.53 16.13
CA ILE A 8 15.64 -9.78 16.91
C ILE A 8 16.71 -9.74 18.01
N GLU A 9 17.85 -9.11 17.76
CA GLU A 9 18.93 -8.96 18.75
C GLU A 9 18.54 -8.03 19.91
N THR A 10 17.66 -7.05 19.68
CA THR A 10 17.21 -6.10 20.69
C THR A 10 15.98 -6.55 21.49
N LEU A 11 15.36 -7.68 21.14
CA LEU A 11 14.19 -8.18 21.87
C LEU A 11 14.57 -8.55 23.30
N ASP A 12 13.71 -8.19 24.25
CA ASP A 12 13.81 -8.71 25.61
C ASP A 12 13.68 -10.24 25.61
N VAL A 13 14.25 -10.91 26.62
CA VAL A 13 14.29 -12.38 26.69
C VAL A 13 12.88 -13.00 26.65
N HIS A 14 11.89 -12.34 27.26
CA HIS A 14 10.50 -12.79 27.24
C HIS A 14 9.83 -12.54 25.90
N GLU A 15 10.07 -11.37 25.29
CA GLU A 15 9.54 -11.05 23.95
C GLU A 15 10.12 -11.98 22.89
N TRP A 16 11.40 -12.33 23.00
CA TRP A 16 12.05 -13.33 22.16
C TRP A 16 11.40 -14.70 22.32
N ALA A 17 11.13 -15.15 23.56
CA ALA A 17 10.53 -16.45 23.81
C ALA A 17 9.11 -16.54 23.23
N ALA A 18 8.28 -15.50 23.45
CA ALA A 18 6.94 -15.41 22.89
C ALA A 18 6.96 -15.38 21.36
N LEU A 19 7.85 -14.59 20.75
CA LEU A 19 7.99 -14.52 19.29
C LEU A 19 8.45 -15.86 18.71
N THR A 20 9.44 -16.51 19.35
CA THR A 20 9.99 -17.80 18.93
C THR A 20 8.92 -18.89 19.00
N LYS A 21 8.15 -18.95 20.09
CA LYS A 21 7.04 -19.89 20.23
C LYS A 21 5.97 -19.66 19.17
N ARG A 22 5.56 -18.41 18.96
CA ARG A 22 4.56 -18.07 17.93
C ARG A 22 5.04 -18.44 16.52
N ALA A 23 6.30 -18.19 16.22
CA ALA A 23 6.90 -18.55 14.94
C ALA A 23 6.97 -20.08 14.76
N ALA A 24 7.36 -20.83 15.80
CA ALA A 24 7.39 -22.29 15.76
C ALA A 24 6.00 -22.90 15.56
N LEU A 25 4.99 -22.39 16.27
CA LEU A 25 3.59 -22.80 16.08
C LEU A 25 3.06 -22.46 14.69
N ALA A 26 3.40 -21.28 14.16
CA ALA A 26 3.04 -20.91 12.80
C ALA A 26 3.73 -21.78 11.75
N ALA A 27 4.99 -22.15 11.97
CA ALA A 27 5.74 -23.06 11.11
C ALA A 27 5.17 -24.49 11.15
N LEU A 28 4.76 -24.98 12.32
CA LEU A 28 4.02 -26.24 12.45
C LEU A 28 2.69 -26.20 11.69
N ALA A 29 1.89 -25.16 11.90
CA ALA A 29 0.62 -24.99 11.18
C ALA A 29 0.82 -24.92 9.66
N ALA A 30 1.89 -24.27 9.19
CA ALA A 30 2.25 -24.23 7.77
C ALA A 30 2.69 -25.62 7.27
N ALA A 31 3.52 -26.34 8.03
CA ALA A 31 3.95 -27.70 7.69
C ALA A 31 2.77 -28.67 7.59
N GLU A 32 1.81 -28.59 8.53
CA GLU A 32 0.55 -29.34 8.50
C GLU A 32 -0.31 -28.99 7.28
N GLN A 33 -0.47 -27.70 6.97
CA GLN A 33 -1.20 -27.24 5.78
C GLN A 33 -0.57 -27.77 4.49
N HIS A 34 0.76 -27.88 4.45
CA HIS A 34 1.51 -28.38 3.30
C HIS A 34 1.78 -29.90 3.36
N ARG A 35 1.26 -30.62 4.37
CA ARG A 35 1.49 -32.06 4.59
C ARG A 35 2.96 -32.49 4.62
N ASN A 36 3.85 -31.60 5.07
CA ASN A 36 5.27 -31.91 5.26
C ASN A 36 5.54 -32.22 6.73
N ALA A 37 6.44 -33.17 6.99
CA ALA A 37 6.91 -33.43 8.35
C ALA A 37 7.72 -32.22 8.85
N PRO A 38 7.31 -31.57 9.96
CA PRO A 38 8.08 -30.46 10.50
C PRO A 38 9.43 -30.95 11.04
N PRO A 39 10.53 -30.19 10.85
CA PRO A 39 11.82 -30.51 11.44
C PRO A 39 11.69 -30.73 12.96
N ALA A 40 12.36 -31.77 13.48
CA ALA A 40 12.25 -32.18 14.88
C ALA A 40 12.55 -31.03 15.87
N GLU A 41 13.46 -30.14 15.49
CA GLU A 41 13.85 -28.96 16.26
C GLU A 41 12.68 -27.96 16.41
N ILE A 42 11.90 -27.74 15.35
CA ILE A 42 10.75 -26.81 15.39
C ILE A 42 9.63 -27.40 16.24
N SER A 43 9.39 -28.71 16.12
CA SER A 43 8.42 -29.44 16.93
C SER A 43 8.78 -29.40 18.42
N ALA A 44 10.06 -29.57 18.76
CA ALA A 44 10.55 -29.47 20.14
C ALA A 44 10.34 -28.05 20.70
N ILE A 45 10.71 -27.01 19.94
CA ILE A 45 10.56 -25.61 20.36
C ILE A 45 9.09 -25.24 20.57
N ALA A 46 8.18 -25.71 19.72
CA ALA A 46 6.75 -25.44 19.84
C ALA A 46 6.11 -26.13 21.06
N ALA A 47 6.60 -27.31 21.42
CA ALA A 47 6.17 -28.04 22.62
C ALA A 47 6.61 -27.35 23.92
N MET A 48 7.71 -26.59 23.89
CA MET A 48 8.21 -25.86 25.06
C MET A 48 7.28 -24.70 25.46
N SER A 49 7.13 -24.48 26.75
CA SER A 49 6.55 -23.28 27.32
C SER A 49 7.45 -22.06 27.11
N GLU A 50 6.88 -20.85 27.15
CA GLU A 50 7.69 -19.63 27.05
C GLU A 50 8.72 -19.53 28.18
N ARG A 51 8.41 -20.05 29.38
CA ARG A 51 9.36 -20.14 30.50
C ARG A 51 10.52 -21.08 30.20
N GLU A 52 10.25 -22.26 29.65
CA GLU A 52 11.30 -23.21 29.25
C GLU A 52 12.18 -22.63 28.14
N LEU A 53 11.61 -21.85 27.22
CA LEU A 53 12.38 -21.15 26.19
C LEU A 53 13.29 -20.06 26.78
N VAL A 54 12.81 -19.29 27.76
CA VAL A 54 13.63 -18.31 28.50
C VAL A 54 14.77 -19.02 29.24
N GLU A 55 14.47 -20.12 29.94
CA GLU A 55 15.48 -20.89 30.68
C GLU A 55 16.52 -21.50 29.72
N HIS A 56 16.06 -22.05 28.60
CA HIS A 56 16.92 -22.60 27.54
C HIS A 56 17.86 -21.53 26.97
N ARG A 57 17.35 -20.32 26.67
CA ARG A 57 18.18 -19.19 26.22
C ARG A 57 19.13 -18.67 27.29
N THR A 58 18.73 -18.70 28.56
CA THR A 58 19.58 -18.27 29.68
C THR A 58 20.73 -19.25 29.88
N ARG A 59 20.47 -20.55 29.70
CA ARG A 59 21.46 -21.63 29.85
C ARG A 59 22.46 -21.68 28.69
N LEU A 60 22.00 -21.45 27.46
CA LEU A 60 22.84 -21.54 26.25
C LEU A 60 23.40 -20.19 25.78
N GLY A 61 22.94 -19.09 26.37
CA GLY A 61 23.27 -17.74 25.93
C GLY A 61 22.52 -17.33 24.65
N PRO A 62 22.63 -16.05 24.23
CA PRO A 62 22.17 -15.64 22.92
C PRO A 62 22.90 -16.49 21.87
N GLY A 63 22.14 -17.08 20.93
CA GLY A 63 22.69 -17.95 19.89
C GLY A 63 23.91 -17.30 19.24
N GLY A 64 25.01 -18.07 19.14
CA GLY A 64 26.28 -17.58 18.61
C GLY A 64 26.06 -16.78 17.34
N LYS A 65 26.57 -15.54 17.30
CA LYS A 65 26.48 -14.70 16.11
C LYS A 65 27.01 -15.51 14.94
N ARG A 66 26.15 -15.83 13.97
CA ARG A 66 26.60 -16.47 12.75
C ARG A 66 27.72 -15.58 12.20
N PRO A 67 28.96 -16.11 12.06
CA PRO A 67 30.07 -15.30 11.59
C PRO A 67 29.63 -14.65 10.28
N SER A 68 29.83 -13.34 10.18
CA SER A 68 29.57 -12.60 8.94
C SER A 68 30.21 -13.35 7.77
N PRO A 69 29.65 -13.33 6.55
CA PRO A 69 30.32 -13.91 5.38
C PRO A 69 31.79 -13.48 5.25
N VAL A 70 32.12 -12.26 5.68
CA VAL A 70 33.49 -11.74 5.74
C VAL A 70 34.34 -12.43 6.84
N MET A 71 33.75 -12.73 8.00
CA MET A 71 34.43 -13.51 9.04
C MET A 71 34.62 -14.97 8.64
N GLN A 72 33.65 -15.58 7.95
CA GLN A 72 33.78 -16.93 7.42
C GLN A 72 34.90 -17.01 6.38
N LEU A 73 35.02 -15.99 5.52
CA LEU A 73 36.13 -15.88 4.59
C LEU A 73 37.46 -15.70 5.32
N ALA A 74 37.53 -14.82 6.31
CA ALA A 74 38.74 -14.61 7.11
C ALA A 74 39.17 -15.88 7.89
N GLU A 75 38.21 -16.65 8.40
CA GLU A 75 38.46 -17.94 9.06
C GLU A 75 38.97 -18.98 8.06
N ALA A 76 38.38 -19.06 6.87
CA ALA A 76 38.87 -19.92 5.80
C ALA A 76 40.29 -19.54 5.35
N GLU A 77 40.59 -18.24 5.19
CA GLU A 77 41.92 -17.73 4.88
C GLU A 77 42.94 -18.05 5.99
N GLN A 78 42.53 -17.94 7.26
CA GLN A 78 43.37 -18.30 8.39
C GLN A 78 43.70 -19.80 8.41
N LEU A 79 42.71 -20.66 8.13
CA LEU A 79 42.91 -22.11 8.01
C LEU A 79 43.82 -22.46 6.83
N GLN A 80 43.65 -21.81 5.68
CA GLN A 80 44.54 -21.99 4.54
C GLN A 80 45.99 -21.58 4.88
N ALA A 81 46.17 -20.41 5.51
CA ALA A 81 47.49 -19.95 5.91
C ALA A 81 48.16 -20.87 6.95
N ALA A 82 47.38 -21.50 7.83
CA ALA A 82 47.88 -22.50 8.77
C ALA A 82 48.33 -23.78 8.06
N ALA A 83 47.54 -24.28 7.11
CA ALA A 83 47.89 -25.45 6.30
C ALA A 83 49.16 -25.21 5.46
N GLU A 84 49.30 -24.04 4.85
CA GLU A 84 50.51 -23.68 4.09
C GLU A 84 51.76 -23.60 4.96
N ARG A 85 51.66 -23.07 6.19
CA ARG A 85 52.78 -23.08 7.14
C ARG A 85 53.19 -24.49 7.52
N GLN A 86 52.22 -25.37 7.77
CA GLN A 86 52.49 -26.76 8.11
C GLN A 86 53.14 -27.53 6.94
N ALA A 87 52.74 -27.26 5.70
CA ALA A 87 53.36 -27.84 4.52
C ALA A 87 54.84 -27.39 4.36
N ARG A 88 55.13 -26.09 4.55
CA ARG A 88 56.52 -25.58 4.50
C ARG A 88 57.40 -26.19 5.58
N GLN A 89 56.88 -26.33 6.81
CA GLN A 89 57.61 -26.98 7.91
C GLN A 89 57.97 -28.43 7.55
N ALA A 90 57.01 -29.19 7.00
CA ALA A 90 57.26 -30.58 6.60
C ALA A 90 58.31 -30.70 5.48
N GLU A 91 58.35 -29.74 4.54
CA GLU A 91 59.41 -29.68 3.52
C GLU A 91 60.78 -29.36 4.13
N GLU A 92 60.85 -28.44 5.08
CA GLU A 92 62.09 -28.10 5.80
C GLU A 92 62.61 -29.30 6.60
N ASP A 93 61.74 -29.96 7.37
CA ASP A 93 62.07 -31.19 8.11
C ASP A 93 62.60 -32.29 7.18
N THR A 94 62.04 -32.39 5.96
CA THR A 94 62.51 -33.34 4.93
C THR A 94 63.91 -32.99 4.42
N ARG A 95 64.18 -31.70 4.16
CA ARG A 95 65.51 -31.23 3.74
C ARG A 95 66.56 -31.45 4.84
N ASP A 96 66.20 -31.19 6.09
CA ASP A 96 67.07 -31.39 7.25
C ASP A 96 67.40 -32.88 7.45
N ALA A 97 66.40 -33.76 7.32
CA ALA A 97 66.62 -35.21 7.37
C ALA A 97 67.55 -35.70 6.24
N GLN A 98 67.40 -35.15 5.03
CA GLN A 98 68.29 -35.46 3.90
C GLN A 98 69.72 -34.97 4.12
N ALA A 99 69.89 -33.76 4.66
CA ALA A 99 71.20 -33.20 4.99
C ALA A 99 71.90 -34.04 6.07
N ALA A 100 71.19 -34.42 7.13
CA ALA A 100 71.72 -35.29 8.19
C ALA A 100 72.14 -36.67 7.64
N ALA A 101 71.34 -37.27 6.77
CA ALA A 101 71.67 -38.53 6.12
C ALA A 101 72.93 -38.42 5.22
N GLN A 102 73.11 -37.29 4.53
CA GLN A 102 74.30 -37.06 3.70
C GLN A 102 75.56 -36.87 4.56
N MET A 103 75.47 -36.11 5.64
CA MET A 103 76.59 -35.94 6.59
C MET A 103 77.03 -37.29 7.17
N ALA A 104 76.09 -38.16 7.56
CA ALA A 104 76.40 -39.49 8.08
C ALA A 104 77.12 -40.38 7.05
N ARG A 105 76.77 -40.26 5.76
CA ARG A 105 77.46 -40.98 4.67
C ARG A 105 78.88 -40.47 4.48
N ASP A 106 79.08 -39.16 4.51
CA ASP A 106 80.40 -38.54 4.33
C ASP A 106 81.34 -38.92 5.49
N GLU A 107 80.84 -38.93 6.72
CA GLU A 107 81.60 -39.37 7.91
C GLU A 107 81.96 -40.87 7.85
N ALA A 108 81.02 -41.72 7.40
CA ALA A 108 81.29 -43.14 7.18
C ALA A 108 82.36 -43.37 6.11
N GLN A 109 82.32 -42.61 5.00
CA GLN A 109 83.34 -42.67 3.95
C GLN A 109 84.71 -42.19 4.44
N GLN A 110 84.75 -41.11 5.23
CA GLN A 110 85.99 -40.61 5.82
C GLN A 110 86.61 -41.64 6.77
N SER A 111 85.79 -42.27 7.60
CA SER A 111 86.20 -43.35 8.51
C SER A 111 86.76 -44.55 7.74
N ALA A 112 86.11 -44.95 6.63
CA ALA A 112 86.59 -46.02 5.77
C ALA A 112 87.96 -45.70 5.14
N ARG A 113 88.18 -44.46 4.68
CA ARG A 113 89.47 -43.99 4.14
C ARG A 113 90.57 -43.99 5.20
N ALA A 114 90.27 -43.53 6.41
CA ALA A 114 91.22 -43.53 7.52
C ALA A 114 91.66 -44.97 7.89
N ALA A 115 90.71 -45.91 7.93
CA ALA A 115 91.00 -47.32 8.18
C ALA A 115 91.88 -47.94 7.07
N ALA A 116 91.61 -47.61 5.79
CA ALA A 116 92.42 -48.07 4.67
C ALA A 116 93.86 -47.52 4.73
N ALA A 117 94.03 -46.22 5.04
CA ALA A 117 95.34 -45.60 5.20
C ALA A 117 96.13 -46.22 6.36
N ALA A 118 95.47 -46.52 7.49
CA ALA A 118 96.10 -47.21 8.62
C ALA A 118 96.62 -48.60 8.22
N ARG A 119 95.82 -49.38 7.46
CA ARG A 119 96.25 -50.69 6.93
C ARG A 119 97.45 -50.58 6.01
N GLU A 120 97.49 -49.58 5.15
CA GLU A 120 98.62 -49.37 4.24
C GLU A 120 99.90 -48.97 5.00
N ARG A 121 99.81 -48.15 6.06
CA ARG A 121 100.96 -47.85 6.92
C ARG A 121 101.52 -49.10 7.58
N VAL A 122 100.67 -49.99 8.09
CA VAL A 122 101.09 -51.28 8.65
C VAL A 122 101.80 -52.12 7.58
N ARG A 123 101.31 -52.12 6.34
CA ARG A 123 101.94 -52.82 5.22
C ARG A 123 103.33 -52.25 4.90
N ILE A 124 103.45 -50.93 4.78
CA ILE A 124 104.72 -50.25 4.50
C ILE A 124 105.75 -50.52 5.58
N VAL A 125 105.38 -50.49 6.87
CA VAL A 125 106.29 -50.82 7.99
C VAL A 125 106.73 -52.28 8.00
N ARG A 126 105.91 -53.19 7.46
CA ARG A 126 106.23 -54.63 7.37
C ARG A 126 107.14 -54.98 6.19
N THR A 127 107.30 -54.08 5.22
CA THR A 127 108.08 -54.32 3.99
C THR A 127 109.61 -54.04 4.10
N PRO A 128 110.17 -53.26 5.05
CA PRO A 128 111.62 -53.03 5.14
C PRO A 128 112.36 -54.10 5.95
N SER A 129 111.68 -55.02 6.63
CA SER A 129 112.30 -56.07 7.44
C SER A 129 112.96 -57.20 6.62
N ALA A 130 112.98 -57.08 5.29
CA ALA A 130 113.55 -58.09 4.40
C ALA A 130 114.99 -57.78 3.92
N HIS A 131 115.58 -56.61 4.23
CA HIS A 131 116.87 -56.17 3.64
C HIS A 131 117.86 -55.52 4.65
N ALA A 132 117.96 -56.03 5.88
CA ALA A 132 119.03 -55.63 6.80
C ALA A 132 119.77 -56.86 7.37
N ASP A 133 120.62 -57.46 6.54
CA ASP A 133 121.67 -58.40 6.98
C ASP A 133 123.01 -57.66 6.97
N VAL A 134 123.50 -57.30 8.16
CA VAL A 134 124.79 -57.66 8.78
C VAL A 134 124.89 -56.81 10.06
N GLN A 135 124.37 -57.36 11.16
CA GLN A 135 124.59 -56.90 12.53
C GLN A 135 125.06 -58.07 13.40
N PRO A 136 125.85 -57.82 14.47
CA PRO A 136 126.40 -58.86 15.34
C PRO A 136 125.31 -59.75 15.94
N ASP A 137 125.56 -61.05 16.09
CA ASP A 137 124.56 -62.08 16.43
C ASP A 137 123.80 -61.83 17.75
N GLU A 138 124.37 -61.04 18.68
CA GLU A 138 123.69 -60.60 19.91
C GLU A 138 122.61 -59.55 19.66
N GLU A 139 122.83 -58.64 18.70
CA GLU A 139 121.87 -57.60 18.30
C GLU A 139 120.70 -58.24 17.55
N ARG A 140 120.96 -59.27 16.72
CA ARG A 140 119.91 -60.09 16.07
C ARG A 140 119.12 -60.92 17.08
N ALA A 141 119.75 -61.47 18.12
CA ALA A 141 119.04 -62.19 19.17
C ALA A 141 118.15 -61.25 20.01
N ALA A 142 118.65 -60.05 20.34
CA ALA A 142 117.88 -59.03 21.05
C ALA A 142 116.73 -58.47 20.19
N GLU A 143 116.96 -58.18 18.91
CA GLU A 143 115.92 -57.75 17.97
C GLU A 143 114.87 -58.83 17.73
N GLN A 144 115.27 -60.10 17.58
CA GLN A 144 114.33 -61.22 17.49
C GLN A 144 113.50 -61.38 18.77
N GLN A 145 114.12 -61.17 19.94
CA GLN A 145 113.41 -61.23 21.22
C GLN A 145 112.42 -60.06 21.37
N ILE A 146 112.78 -58.85 20.94
CA ILE A 146 111.87 -57.69 20.88
C ILE A 146 110.73 -57.93 19.87
N LEU A 147 111.03 -58.47 18.69
CA LEU A 147 110.02 -58.81 17.68
C LEU A 147 109.06 -59.89 18.18
N GLN A 148 109.56 -60.90 18.91
CA GLN A 148 108.70 -61.91 19.55
C GLN A 148 107.85 -61.31 20.68
N GLN A 149 108.41 -60.40 21.48
CA GLN A 149 107.67 -59.67 22.52
C GLN A 149 106.57 -58.77 21.93
N ILE A 150 106.74 -58.22 20.73
CA ILE A 150 105.73 -57.38 20.04
C ILE A 150 104.71 -58.23 19.27
N ARG A 151 105.11 -59.40 18.76
CA ARG A 151 104.26 -60.29 17.95
C ARG A 151 103.05 -60.80 18.71
N GLY A 152 103.22 -61.25 19.96
CA GLY A 152 102.11 -61.69 20.81
C GLY A 152 101.02 -60.62 20.99
N PRO A 153 101.39 -59.39 21.44
CA PRO A 153 100.47 -58.25 21.52
C PRO A 153 99.83 -57.87 20.18
N LEU A 154 100.55 -57.91 19.05
CA LEU A 154 99.97 -57.64 17.74
C LEU A 154 98.96 -58.71 17.31
N GLU A 155 99.23 -59.98 17.58
CA GLU A 155 98.30 -61.08 17.31
C GLU A 155 97.04 -60.95 18.20
N GLN A 156 97.21 -60.57 19.46
CA GLN A 156 96.11 -60.25 20.38
C GLN A 156 95.27 -59.07 19.85
N VAL A 157 95.89 -57.94 19.49
CA VAL A 157 95.18 -56.77 18.93
C VAL A 157 94.48 -57.12 17.61
N CYS A 158 95.08 -57.97 16.77
CA CYS A 158 94.43 -58.45 15.55
C CYS A 158 93.19 -59.31 15.88
N ALA A 159 93.28 -60.19 16.87
CA ALA A 159 92.16 -61.04 17.30
C ALA A 159 91.03 -60.20 17.94
N ASP A 160 91.38 -59.23 18.78
CA ASP A 160 90.44 -58.30 19.39
C ASP A 160 89.77 -57.43 18.32
N ALA A 161 90.53 -56.91 17.36
CA ALA A 161 89.99 -56.14 16.24
C ALA A 161 89.07 -56.98 15.34
N ALA A 162 89.42 -58.24 15.06
CA ALA A 162 88.56 -59.16 14.31
C ALA A 162 87.23 -59.41 15.06
N THR A 163 87.30 -59.58 16.39
CA THR A 163 86.13 -59.73 17.25
C THR A 163 85.26 -58.47 17.26
N MET A 164 85.86 -57.28 17.37
CA MET A 164 85.16 -56.01 17.30
C MET A 164 84.50 -55.79 15.92
N VAL A 165 85.17 -56.13 14.82
CA VAL A 165 84.62 -56.02 13.46
C VAL A 165 83.45 -57.01 13.29
N ALA A 166 83.57 -58.23 13.80
CA ALA A 166 82.47 -59.20 13.77
C ALA A 166 81.26 -58.67 14.57
N ALA A 167 81.47 -58.18 15.79
CA ALA A 167 80.43 -57.57 16.61
C ALA A 167 79.79 -56.33 15.94
N ALA A 168 80.58 -55.47 15.30
CA ALA A 168 80.07 -54.31 14.57
C ALA A 168 79.23 -54.72 13.35
N ARG A 169 79.63 -55.77 12.63
CA ARG A 169 78.85 -56.31 11.50
C ARG A 169 77.53 -56.90 11.96
N GLU A 170 77.50 -57.64 13.07
CA GLU A 170 76.23 -58.16 13.60
C GLU A 170 75.33 -57.03 14.09
N LYS A 171 75.87 -55.98 14.73
CA LYS A 171 75.10 -54.78 15.08
C LYS A 171 74.54 -54.06 13.84
N ALA A 172 75.33 -53.95 12.76
CA ALA A 172 74.88 -53.35 11.50
C ALA A 172 73.75 -54.18 10.88
N ARG A 173 73.88 -55.51 10.83
CA ARG A 173 72.81 -56.40 10.35
C ARG A 173 71.53 -56.31 11.19
N ALA A 174 71.65 -56.24 12.51
CA ALA A 174 70.51 -56.08 13.40
C ALA A 174 69.81 -54.72 13.19
N ALA A 175 70.58 -53.64 12.99
CA ALA A 175 70.03 -52.33 12.66
C ALA A 175 69.36 -52.31 11.29
N GLU A 176 69.97 -52.92 10.28
CA GLU A 176 69.38 -53.08 8.94
C GLU A 176 68.06 -53.87 9.00
N ALA A 177 68.03 -54.98 9.74
CA ALA A 177 66.81 -55.78 9.93
C ALA A 177 65.70 -54.97 10.62
N TYR A 178 66.03 -54.19 11.65
CA TYR A 178 65.08 -53.30 12.31
C TYR A 178 64.52 -52.23 11.38
N VAL A 179 65.37 -51.58 10.58
CA VAL A 179 64.92 -50.58 9.60
C VAL A 179 64.02 -51.22 8.53
N GLN A 180 64.37 -52.42 8.05
CA GLN A 180 63.54 -53.14 7.08
C GLN A 180 62.17 -53.51 7.66
N GLN A 181 62.13 -53.99 8.91
CA GLN A 181 60.87 -54.27 9.61
C GLN A 181 60.03 -52.99 9.75
N TRP A 182 60.65 -51.89 10.21
CA TRP A 182 59.95 -50.62 10.35
C TRP A 182 59.41 -50.07 9.02
N LEU A 183 60.17 -50.21 7.93
CA LEU A 183 59.71 -49.83 6.59
C LEU A 183 58.53 -50.70 6.12
N ALA A 184 58.54 -52.00 6.44
CA ALA A 184 57.42 -52.90 6.14
C ALA A 184 56.17 -52.52 6.95
N GLU A 185 56.30 -52.30 8.25
CA GLU A 185 55.19 -51.83 9.11
C GLU A 185 54.62 -50.49 8.60
N ARG A 186 55.49 -49.55 8.20
CA ARG A 186 55.04 -48.28 7.59
C ARG A 186 54.38 -48.46 6.22
N ALA A 187 54.77 -49.45 5.43
CA ALA A 187 54.11 -49.75 4.17
C ALA A 187 52.71 -50.33 4.43
N ASP A 188 52.58 -51.24 5.38
CA ASP A 188 51.30 -51.84 5.78
C ASP A 188 50.35 -50.79 6.39
N GLU A 189 50.85 -49.91 7.26
CA GLU A 189 50.07 -48.78 7.81
C GLU A 189 49.54 -47.85 6.71
N ARG A 190 50.38 -47.51 5.71
CA ARG A 190 49.95 -46.67 4.58
C ARG A 190 48.93 -47.38 3.69
N ALA A 191 49.10 -48.68 3.46
CA ALA A 191 48.14 -49.47 2.69
C ALA A 191 46.78 -49.52 3.40
N ALA A 192 46.76 -49.77 4.71
CA ALA A 192 45.54 -49.77 5.51
C ALA A 192 44.86 -48.39 5.55
N ALA A 193 45.65 -47.31 5.71
CA ALA A 193 45.12 -45.95 5.69
C ALA A 193 44.55 -45.58 4.31
N GLN A 194 45.20 -45.99 3.22
CA GLN A 194 44.71 -45.76 1.87
C GLN A 194 43.39 -46.52 1.62
N GLN A 195 43.31 -47.78 2.06
CA GLN A 195 42.08 -48.56 1.96
C GLN A 195 40.93 -47.89 2.73
N ALA A 196 41.17 -47.43 3.96
CA ALA A 196 40.15 -46.73 4.75
C ALA A 196 39.69 -45.42 4.07
N LEU A 197 40.59 -44.68 3.43
CA LEU A 197 40.24 -43.48 2.66
C LEU A 197 39.38 -43.81 1.43
N ASP A 198 39.69 -44.90 0.74
CA ASP A 198 38.92 -45.32 -0.43
C ASP A 198 37.53 -45.87 -0.04
N GLU A 199 37.41 -46.55 1.10
CA GLU A 199 36.13 -46.94 1.69
C GLU A 199 35.29 -45.71 2.04
N LEU A 200 35.85 -44.72 2.74
CA LEU A 200 35.15 -43.46 3.07
C LEU A 200 34.73 -42.67 1.82
N ARG A 201 35.55 -42.68 0.76
CA ARG A 201 35.18 -42.06 -0.52
C ARG A 201 33.98 -42.77 -1.15
N GLY A 202 33.97 -44.10 -1.15
CA GLY A 202 32.84 -44.89 -1.63
C GLY A 202 31.56 -44.64 -0.84
N GLU A 203 31.64 -44.58 0.49
CA GLU A 203 30.50 -44.24 1.35
C GLU A 203 29.96 -42.83 1.07
N LEU A 204 30.85 -41.86 0.86
CA LEU A 204 30.47 -40.48 0.56
C LEU A 204 29.82 -40.34 -0.84
N GLU A 205 30.34 -41.05 -1.84
CA GLU A 205 29.73 -41.13 -3.17
C GLU A 205 28.34 -41.76 -3.11
N GLN A 206 28.18 -42.84 -2.34
CA GLN A 206 26.89 -43.49 -2.14
C GLN A 206 25.90 -42.56 -1.42
N ALA A 207 26.32 -41.90 -0.34
CA ALA A 207 25.49 -40.93 0.37
C ALA A 207 25.06 -39.75 -0.52
N HIS A 208 25.93 -39.28 -1.41
CA HIS A 208 25.57 -38.27 -2.41
C HIS A 208 24.55 -38.78 -3.44
N ALA A 209 24.68 -40.03 -3.90
CA ALA A 209 23.72 -40.63 -4.82
C ALA A 209 22.34 -40.85 -4.17
N ASP A 210 22.31 -41.31 -2.93
CA ASP A 210 21.09 -41.49 -2.14
C ASP A 210 20.42 -40.14 -1.90
N HIS A 211 21.18 -39.13 -1.46
CA HIS A 211 20.66 -37.78 -1.26
C HIS A 211 20.13 -37.13 -2.56
N ALA A 212 20.81 -37.33 -3.70
CA ALA A 212 20.34 -36.86 -4.99
C ALA A 212 19.00 -37.51 -5.39
N THR A 213 18.84 -38.81 -5.09
CA THR A 213 17.60 -39.55 -5.33
C THR A 213 16.47 -39.05 -4.44
N GLU A 214 16.73 -38.84 -3.15
CA GLU A 214 15.76 -38.25 -2.21
C GLU A 214 15.35 -36.84 -2.63
N LEU A 215 16.31 -36.01 -3.07
CA LEU A 215 16.03 -34.66 -3.54
C LEU A 215 15.19 -34.66 -4.82
N ALA A 216 15.45 -35.59 -5.74
CA ALA A 216 14.63 -35.77 -6.94
C ALA A 216 13.20 -36.20 -6.59
N ALA A 217 13.04 -37.15 -5.65
CA ALA A 217 11.73 -37.58 -5.17
C ALA A 217 10.96 -36.45 -4.48
N ALA A 218 11.61 -35.70 -3.59
CA ALA A 218 11.01 -34.55 -2.91
C ALA A 218 10.59 -33.44 -3.89
N ARG A 219 11.40 -33.17 -4.93
CA ARG A 219 11.05 -32.23 -6.00
C ARG A 219 9.83 -32.71 -6.80
N GLY A 220 9.78 -33.99 -7.17
CA GLY A 220 8.62 -34.58 -7.85
C GLY A 220 7.35 -34.44 -7.02
N GLN A 221 7.40 -34.78 -5.73
CA GLN A 221 6.26 -34.60 -4.82
C GLN A 221 5.82 -33.13 -4.69
N ALA A 222 6.77 -32.20 -4.59
CA ALA A 222 6.46 -30.77 -4.52
C ALA A 222 5.80 -30.27 -5.81
N GLU A 223 6.28 -30.70 -6.98
CA GLU A 223 5.69 -30.37 -8.28
C GLU A 223 4.27 -30.92 -8.42
N GLU A 224 4.02 -32.15 -7.97
CA GLU A 224 2.68 -32.75 -7.93
C GLU A 224 1.73 -31.98 -7.00
N GLN A 225 2.18 -31.62 -5.80
CA GLN A 225 1.39 -30.82 -4.86
C GLN A 225 1.04 -29.44 -5.45
N VAL A 226 2.00 -28.79 -6.12
CA VAL A 226 1.78 -27.51 -6.80
C VAL A 226 0.78 -27.67 -7.96
N ALA A 227 0.88 -28.75 -8.75
CA ALA A 227 -0.06 -29.04 -9.83
C ALA A 227 -1.49 -29.25 -9.27
N ALA A 228 -1.63 -30.04 -8.21
CA ALA A 228 -2.91 -30.28 -7.54
C ALA A 228 -3.52 -28.99 -6.96
N ALA A 229 -2.69 -28.15 -6.31
CA ALA A 229 -3.13 -26.87 -5.77
C ALA A 229 -3.59 -25.89 -6.88
N ARG A 230 -2.87 -25.86 -8.01
CA ARG A 230 -3.25 -25.06 -9.19
C ARG A 230 -4.58 -25.54 -9.77
N GLN A 231 -4.77 -26.84 -9.93
CA GLN A 231 -6.03 -27.40 -10.43
C GLN A 231 -7.20 -27.08 -9.48
N ALA A 232 -7.00 -27.21 -8.17
CA ALA A 232 -8.01 -26.85 -7.18
C ALA A 232 -8.34 -25.34 -7.19
N ALA A 233 -7.34 -24.47 -7.37
CA ALA A 233 -7.54 -23.03 -7.51
C ALA A 233 -8.33 -22.69 -8.79
N GLN A 234 -7.98 -23.30 -9.93
CA GLN A 234 -8.71 -23.14 -11.18
C GLN A 234 -10.17 -23.60 -11.05
N GLY A 235 -10.41 -24.74 -10.39
CA GLY A 235 -11.75 -25.22 -10.09
C GLY A 235 -12.57 -24.25 -9.24
N ARG A 236 -11.97 -23.61 -8.23
CA ARG A 236 -12.63 -22.58 -7.42
C ARG A 236 -12.96 -21.33 -8.21
N VAL A 237 -12.05 -20.88 -9.08
CA VAL A 237 -12.29 -19.72 -9.97
C VAL A 237 -13.41 -20.02 -10.96
N ALA A 238 -13.44 -21.22 -11.55
CA ALA A 238 -14.51 -21.63 -12.46
C ALA A 238 -15.88 -21.65 -11.77
N ARG A 239 -15.97 -22.20 -10.55
CA ARG A 239 -17.20 -22.18 -9.74
C ARG A 239 -17.65 -20.76 -9.42
N ALA A 240 -16.75 -19.92 -8.91
CA ALA A 240 -17.07 -18.53 -8.59
C ALA A 240 -17.57 -17.73 -9.81
N ARG A 241 -17.02 -18.01 -11.00
CA ARG A 241 -17.52 -17.42 -12.26
C ARG A 241 -18.92 -17.91 -12.61
N ALA A 242 -19.17 -19.21 -12.52
CA ALA A 242 -20.50 -19.76 -12.78
C ALA A 242 -21.55 -19.22 -11.79
N ASP A 243 -21.20 -19.11 -10.51
CA ASP A 243 -22.07 -18.54 -9.47
C ASP A 243 -22.35 -17.05 -9.76
N ALA A 244 -21.35 -16.29 -10.17
CA ALA A 244 -21.53 -14.88 -10.56
C ALA A 244 -22.40 -14.72 -11.81
N GLU A 245 -22.23 -15.57 -12.82
CA GLU A 245 -23.06 -15.58 -14.02
C GLU A 245 -24.52 -15.93 -13.68
N ALA A 246 -24.74 -16.92 -12.80
CA ALA A 246 -26.08 -17.27 -12.31
C ALA A 246 -26.73 -16.11 -11.54
N ALA A 247 -25.97 -15.44 -10.66
CA ALA A 247 -26.46 -14.27 -9.93
C ALA A 247 -26.83 -13.10 -10.85
N ILE A 248 -26.03 -12.86 -11.90
CA ILE A 248 -26.33 -11.83 -12.92
C ILE A 248 -27.60 -12.20 -13.71
N ALA A 249 -27.77 -13.46 -14.09
CA ALA A 249 -28.98 -13.93 -14.77
C ALA A 249 -30.22 -13.72 -13.89
N GLN A 250 -30.16 -14.15 -12.63
CA GLN A 250 -31.23 -13.95 -11.67
C GLN A 250 -31.58 -12.46 -11.48
N ALA A 251 -30.57 -11.60 -11.31
CA ALA A 251 -30.80 -10.15 -11.16
C ALA A 251 -31.46 -9.53 -12.39
N ARG A 252 -31.13 -10.01 -13.60
CA ARG A 252 -31.79 -9.57 -14.84
C ARG A 252 -33.25 -9.98 -14.90
N ASP A 253 -33.56 -11.21 -14.48
CA ASP A 253 -34.94 -11.70 -14.41
C ASP A 253 -35.77 -10.90 -13.40
N GLU A 254 -35.21 -10.61 -12.22
CA GLU A 254 -35.84 -9.78 -11.19
C GLU A 254 -36.10 -8.34 -11.70
N ILE A 255 -35.14 -7.73 -12.40
CA ILE A 255 -35.31 -6.41 -13.03
C ILE A 255 -36.44 -6.46 -14.08
N GLY A 256 -36.47 -7.50 -14.93
CA GLY A 256 -37.52 -7.65 -15.94
C GLY A 256 -38.92 -7.82 -15.33
N GLN A 257 -39.03 -8.58 -14.24
CA GLN A 257 -40.28 -8.70 -13.48
C GLN A 257 -40.70 -7.37 -12.86
N ALA A 258 -39.77 -6.65 -12.21
CA ALA A 258 -40.04 -5.35 -11.62
C ALA A 258 -40.46 -4.31 -12.66
N GLN A 259 -39.87 -4.32 -13.86
CA GLN A 259 -40.26 -3.46 -14.98
C GLN A 259 -41.69 -3.77 -15.45
N THR A 260 -42.00 -5.05 -15.68
CA THR A 260 -43.35 -5.49 -16.08
C THR A 260 -44.40 -5.10 -15.03
N GLU A 261 -44.07 -5.26 -13.74
CA GLU A 261 -44.94 -4.84 -12.64
C GLU A 261 -45.12 -3.31 -12.61
N ALA A 262 -44.03 -2.54 -12.76
CA ALA A 262 -44.09 -1.09 -12.80
C ALA A 262 -44.94 -0.59 -13.98
N GLU A 263 -44.79 -1.16 -15.17
CA GLU A 263 -45.62 -0.87 -16.34
C GLU A 263 -47.09 -1.15 -16.08
N SER A 264 -47.41 -2.30 -15.45
CA SER A 264 -48.79 -2.65 -15.08
C SER A 264 -49.40 -1.64 -14.09
N ARG A 265 -48.61 -1.18 -13.10
CA ARG A 265 -49.04 -0.17 -12.11
C ARG A 265 -49.27 1.19 -12.76
N VAL A 266 -48.40 1.60 -13.68
CA VAL A 266 -48.54 2.85 -14.46
C VAL A 266 -49.80 2.80 -15.34
N ALA A 267 -50.03 1.68 -16.05
CA ALA A 267 -51.23 1.49 -16.86
C ALA A 267 -52.51 1.56 -16.01
N ALA A 268 -52.54 0.87 -14.86
CA ALA A 268 -53.67 0.90 -13.94
C ALA A 268 -53.92 2.30 -13.35
N ALA A 269 -52.86 3.04 -13.02
CA ALA A 269 -52.95 4.43 -12.54
C ALA A 269 -53.50 5.36 -13.63
N HIS A 270 -53.05 5.22 -14.88
CA HIS A 270 -53.54 5.98 -16.02
C HIS A 270 -55.03 5.74 -16.28
N ASP A 271 -55.47 4.48 -16.25
CA ASP A 271 -56.89 4.15 -16.42
C ASP A 271 -57.76 4.68 -15.25
N ARG A 272 -57.24 4.65 -14.02
CA ARG A 272 -57.90 5.29 -12.88
C ARG A 272 -58.01 6.80 -13.07
N ALA A 273 -56.95 7.46 -13.52
CA ALA A 273 -56.95 8.90 -13.80
C ALA A 273 -57.95 9.26 -14.91
N LYS A 274 -57.99 8.50 -16.01
CA LYS A 274 -58.98 8.66 -17.08
C LYS A 274 -60.42 8.55 -16.55
N ARG A 275 -60.70 7.54 -15.72
CA ARG A 275 -62.03 7.38 -15.09
C ARG A 275 -62.38 8.55 -14.18
N GLN A 276 -61.43 9.04 -13.39
CA GLN A 276 -61.64 10.21 -12.52
C GLN A 276 -61.91 11.49 -13.32
N VAL A 277 -61.16 11.72 -14.41
CA VAL A 277 -61.38 12.86 -15.31
C VAL A 277 -62.75 12.75 -16.00
N ALA A 278 -63.15 11.58 -16.47
CA ALA A 278 -64.47 11.36 -17.07
C ALA A 278 -65.60 11.64 -16.06
N ALA A 279 -65.46 11.13 -14.82
CA ALA A 279 -66.43 11.37 -13.75
C ALA A 279 -66.49 12.86 -13.36
N ALA A 280 -65.35 13.54 -13.27
CA ALA A 280 -65.28 14.97 -12.97
C ALA A 280 -65.92 15.81 -14.09
N ARG A 281 -65.69 15.45 -15.36
CA ARG A 281 -66.33 16.08 -16.52
C ARG A 281 -67.84 15.88 -16.50
N GLN A 282 -68.33 14.68 -16.23
CA GLN A 282 -69.76 14.41 -16.10
C GLN A 282 -70.37 15.23 -14.95
N ALA A 283 -69.75 15.22 -13.76
CA ALA A 283 -70.22 16.00 -12.63
C ALA A 283 -70.22 17.51 -12.91
N ALA A 284 -69.24 18.02 -13.67
CA ALA A 284 -69.21 19.41 -14.13
C ALA A 284 -70.34 19.70 -15.13
N GLN A 285 -70.59 18.80 -16.09
CA GLN A 285 -71.70 18.92 -17.04
C GLN A 285 -73.06 18.89 -16.31
N ASP A 286 -73.23 18.01 -15.32
CA ASP A 286 -74.43 17.93 -14.49
C ASP A 286 -74.62 19.23 -13.68
N LYS A 287 -73.54 19.79 -13.12
CA LYS A 287 -73.57 21.10 -12.44
C LYS A 287 -73.93 22.23 -13.39
N VAL A 288 -73.39 22.25 -14.61
CA VAL A 288 -73.72 23.25 -15.63
C VAL A 288 -75.17 23.09 -16.07
N ALA A 289 -75.67 21.85 -16.23
CA ALA A 289 -77.07 21.60 -16.56
C ALA A 289 -78.00 22.09 -15.45
N ARG A 290 -77.67 21.81 -14.18
CA ARG A 290 -78.38 22.35 -13.01
C ARG A 290 -78.32 23.87 -12.97
N ALA A 291 -77.13 24.46 -13.09
CA ALA A 291 -76.96 25.90 -13.12
C ALA A 291 -77.68 26.56 -14.30
N ARG A 292 -77.85 25.88 -15.45
CA ARG A 292 -78.69 26.35 -16.55
C ARG A 292 -80.17 26.28 -16.22
N VAL A 293 -80.64 25.23 -15.56
CA VAL A 293 -82.02 25.15 -15.05
C VAL A 293 -82.25 26.22 -13.97
N ASP A 294 -81.32 26.39 -13.04
CA ASP A 294 -81.35 27.41 -11.99
C ASP A 294 -81.24 28.82 -12.56
N ALA A 295 -80.43 29.04 -13.60
CA ALA A 295 -80.33 30.32 -14.30
C ALA A 295 -81.56 30.60 -15.16
N GLN A 296 -82.19 29.58 -15.76
CA GLN A 296 -83.49 29.71 -16.41
C GLN A 296 -84.61 29.99 -15.39
N ALA A 297 -84.51 29.44 -14.18
CA ALA A 297 -85.37 29.77 -13.05
C ALA A 297 -85.01 31.12 -12.38
N GLY A 298 -83.79 31.61 -12.59
CA GLY A 298 -83.18 32.79 -11.98
C GLY A 298 -82.93 33.94 -12.96
N VAL A 299 -83.63 34.02 -14.09
CA VAL A 299 -83.64 35.20 -14.99
C VAL A 299 -84.31 36.44 -14.35
N LEU A 300 -84.56 36.40 -13.05
CA LEU A 300 -84.64 37.59 -12.21
C LEU A 300 -83.67 37.38 -11.05
N VAL A 301 -82.70 38.31 -10.91
CA VAL A 301 -81.78 38.51 -9.78
C VAL A 301 -80.32 38.09 -10.03
N ASP A 302 -79.57 39.11 -10.45
CA ASP A 302 -78.32 39.58 -9.85
C ASP A 302 -76.98 39.02 -10.34
N THR A 303 -76.26 39.93 -11.00
CA THR A 303 -74.87 39.88 -11.43
C THR A 303 -73.96 40.36 -10.30
N ARG A 304 -72.97 39.56 -9.86
CA ARG A 304 -71.76 40.09 -9.21
C ARG A 304 -70.50 39.25 -9.49
N GLN A 305 -69.44 40.00 -9.74
CA GLN A 305 -68.15 39.66 -10.37
C GLN A 305 -67.23 38.75 -9.53
N PRO A 306 -66.31 38.00 -10.17
CA PRO A 306 -65.10 37.47 -9.54
C PRO A 306 -63.90 38.44 -9.66
N GLY A 307 -63.07 38.48 -8.61
CA GLY A 307 -61.91 39.36 -8.46
C GLY A 307 -60.74 39.03 -9.38
N VAL A 308 -60.11 40.08 -9.92
CA VAL A 308 -58.94 40.03 -10.79
C VAL A 308 -57.67 40.19 -9.95
N SER A 309 -56.81 39.17 -9.94
CA SER A 309 -55.46 39.26 -9.39
C SER A 309 -54.61 40.21 -10.25
N LEU A 310 -54.21 41.35 -9.66
CA LEU A 310 -53.39 42.37 -10.33
C LEU A 310 -51.94 41.90 -10.45
N SER A 311 -51.60 41.28 -11.58
CA SER A 311 -50.22 40.93 -11.93
C SER A 311 -49.47 42.16 -12.46
N VAL A 312 -48.29 42.46 -11.93
CA VAL A 312 -47.40 43.48 -12.49
C VAL A 312 -46.93 42.98 -13.87
N PRO A 313 -47.08 43.76 -14.95
CA PRO A 313 -46.70 43.31 -16.28
C PRO A 313 -45.19 43.09 -16.35
N ILE A 314 -44.78 41.90 -16.79
CA ILE A 314 -43.36 41.57 -17.01
C ILE A 314 -43.02 41.95 -18.46
N PRO A 315 -42.01 42.82 -18.69
CA PRO A 315 -41.62 43.16 -20.05
C PRO A 315 -40.98 41.95 -20.75
N THR A 316 -41.17 41.86 -22.06
CA THR A 316 -40.47 40.89 -22.89
C THR A 316 -38.95 41.14 -22.84
N ALA A 317 -38.15 40.11 -23.12
CA ALA A 317 -36.69 40.20 -23.03
C ALA A 317 -36.10 41.37 -23.85
N GLU A 318 -36.77 41.74 -24.94
CA GLU A 318 -36.38 42.83 -25.85
C GLU A 318 -36.61 44.23 -25.28
N LEU A 319 -37.58 44.38 -24.36
CA LEU A 319 -37.94 45.69 -23.78
C LEU A 319 -37.16 46.01 -22.49
N ARG A 320 -36.58 44.99 -21.86
CA ARG A 320 -35.96 45.07 -20.52
C ARG A 320 -34.85 46.12 -20.40
N ALA A 321 -34.15 46.42 -21.50
CA ALA A 321 -33.08 47.41 -21.51
C ALA A 321 -33.57 48.84 -21.18
N HIS A 322 -34.87 49.13 -21.35
CA HIS A 322 -35.43 50.47 -21.19
C HIS A 322 -36.65 50.55 -20.26
N THR A 323 -36.98 49.48 -19.53
CA THR A 323 -38.15 49.43 -18.63
C THR A 323 -37.81 49.48 -17.15
N GLY A 324 -36.53 49.44 -16.76
CA GLY A 324 -36.09 49.47 -15.36
C GLY A 324 -36.75 50.57 -14.52
N PRO A 325 -36.72 51.85 -14.94
CA PRO A 325 -37.37 52.93 -14.20
C PRO A 325 -38.89 52.77 -14.02
N ILE A 326 -39.56 52.12 -14.98
CA ILE A 326 -41.01 51.84 -14.92
C ILE A 326 -41.29 50.73 -13.91
N GLU A 327 -40.46 49.68 -13.92
CA GLU A 327 -40.55 48.56 -12.98
C GLU A 327 -40.28 49.02 -11.53
N ASP A 328 -39.29 49.88 -11.33
CA ASP A 328 -38.94 50.45 -10.01
C ASP A 328 -40.09 51.32 -9.44
N ALA A 329 -40.75 52.11 -10.28
CA ALA A 329 -41.91 52.91 -9.88
C ALA A 329 -43.10 52.03 -9.49
N LEU A 330 -43.39 50.98 -10.27
CA LEU A 330 -44.45 50.00 -9.96
C LEU A 330 -44.15 49.23 -8.67
N ALA A 331 -42.89 48.84 -8.46
CA ALA A 331 -42.45 48.16 -7.25
C ALA A 331 -42.60 49.06 -6.01
N THR A 332 -42.17 50.32 -6.10
CA THR A 332 -42.25 51.29 -4.99
C THR A 332 -43.70 51.50 -4.53
N VAL A 333 -44.63 51.70 -5.47
CA VAL A 333 -46.07 51.85 -5.13
C VAL A 333 -46.66 50.55 -4.60
N ARG A 334 -46.30 49.40 -5.16
CA ARG A 334 -46.73 48.10 -4.65
C ARG A 334 -46.25 47.87 -3.21
N ASP A 335 -45.03 48.27 -2.89
CA ASP A 335 -44.45 48.10 -1.55
C ASP A 335 -45.14 49.01 -0.51
N ILE A 336 -45.53 50.24 -0.90
CA ILE A 336 -46.42 51.08 -0.08
C ILE A 336 -47.76 50.34 0.18
N GLY A 337 -48.36 49.77 -0.85
CA GLY A 337 -49.59 48.98 -0.74
C GLY A 337 -49.44 47.80 0.23
N TYR A 338 -48.38 47.01 0.09
CA TYR A 338 -48.11 45.88 0.98
C TYR A 338 -47.89 46.30 2.43
N MET A 339 -47.20 47.40 2.70
CA MET A 339 -47.00 47.88 4.07
C MET A 339 -48.31 48.34 4.73
N LEU A 340 -49.19 49.00 3.96
CA LEU A 340 -50.51 49.41 4.47
C LEU A 340 -51.40 48.19 4.72
N GLU A 341 -51.31 47.18 3.86
CA GLU A 341 -52.06 45.94 4.00
C GLU A 341 -51.54 45.04 5.12
N ALA A 342 -50.24 45.01 5.37
CA ALA A 342 -49.65 44.31 6.51
C ALA A 342 -50.12 44.90 7.86
N GLY A 343 -50.54 46.17 7.88
CA GLY A 343 -51.21 46.80 9.03
C GLY A 343 -52.69 46.38 9.20
N LEU A 344 -53.27 45.68 8.22
CA LEU A 344 -54.62 45.12 8.28
C LEU A 344 -54.57 43.73 8.95
N PRO A 345 -55.44 43.42 9.94
CA PRO A 345 -55.49 42.10 10.54
C PRO A 345 -56.11 41.11 9.55
N GLU A 346 -55.29 40.25 8.94
CA GLU A 346 -55.75 38.97 8.40
C GLU A 346 -55.46 37.87 9.41
N GLY A 347 -56.49 37.40 10.11
CA GLY A 347 -56.43 36.16 10.89
C GLY A 347 -55.43 36.12 12.05
N GLY A 348 -55.66 36.90 13.11
CA GLY A 348 -55.24 36.55 14.49
C GLY A 348 -53.74 36.52 14.82
N GLN A 349 -52.85 37.06 13.98
CA GLN A 349 -51.40 37.16 14.28
C GLN A 349 -51.00 38.58 14.69
N SER A 350 -49.98 38.68 15.57
CA SER A 350 -49.49 39.91 16.21
C SER A 350 -49.18 41.03 15.22
N ARG A 351 -49.80 42.19 15.46
CA ARG A 351 -49.82 43.38 14.60
C ARG A 351 -48.48 44.13 14.65
N GLN A 352 -47.82 44.31 13.50
CA GLN A 352 -46.69 45.24 13.39
C GLN A 352 -47.23 46.62 12.95
N PRO A 353 -46.99 47.70 13.70
CA PRO A 353 -47.32 49.04 13.22
C PRO A 353 -46.50 49.34 11.96
N ALA A 354 -47.13 49.94 10.95
CA ALA A 354 -46.43 50.32 9.73
C ALA A 354 -45.26 51.25 10.09
N ASP A 355 -44.06 50.93 9.61
CA ASP A 355 -42.85 51.72 9.82
C ASP A 355 -43.00 53.08 9.12
N LEU A 356 -43.37 54.10 9.91
CA LEU A 356 -43.69 55.44 9.43
C LEU A 356 -42.53 56.08 8.67
N GLU A 357 -41.28 55.86 9.10
CA GLU A 357 -40.11 56.42 8.45
C GLU A 357 -39.93 55.79 7.06
N ARG A 358 -40.09 54.47 6.98
CA ARG A 358 -40.06 53.74 5.70
C ARG A 358 -41.20 54.12 4.77
N VAL A 359 -42.41 54.32 5.29
CA VAL A 359 -43.56 54.83 4.50
C VAL A 359 -43.26 56.24 3.97
N ARG A 360 -42.70 57.15 4.78
CA ARG A 360 -42.35 58.50 4.35
C ARG A 360 -41.31 58.49 3.23
N ILE A 361 -40.28 57.65 3.35
CA ILE A 361 -39.25 57.47 2.32
C ILE A 361 -39.89 56.96 1.02
N LEU A 362 -40.68 55.89 1.09
CA LEU A 362 -41.30 55.31 -0.11
C LEU A 362 -42.32 56.25 -0.75
N VAL A 363 -43.11 56.98 0.04
CA VAL A 363 -44.04 58.01 -0.45
C VAL A 363 -43.29 59.15 -1.15
N HIS A 364 -42.16 59.60 -0.60
CA HIS A 364 -41.34 60.62 -1.24
C HIS A 364 -40.76 60.11 -2.58
N THR A 365 -40.22 58.89 -2.60
CA THR A 365 -39.71 58.24 -3.81
C THR A 365 -40.81 58.04 -4.86
N ALA A 366 -41.99 57.59 -4.47
CA ALA A 366 -43.14 57.42 -5.37
C ALA A 366 -43.59 58.76 -5.98
N LYS A 367 -43.62 59.85 -5.19
CA LYS A 367 -43.93 61.20 -5.71
C LYS A 367 -42.92 61.65 -6.77
N GLN A 368 -41.63 61.42 -6.53
CA GLN A 368 -40.57 61.79 -7.47
C GLN A 368 -40.69 60.98 -8.76
N GLN A 369 -40.82 59.65 -8.62
CA GLN A 369 -40.92 58.72 -9.75
C GLN A 369 -42.21 58.92 -10.56
N ALA A 370 -43.31 59.37 -9.96
CA ALA A 370 -44.58 59.55 -10.65
C ALA A 370 -44.53 60.56 -11.80
N TRP A 371 -43.74 61.63 -11.64
CA TRP A 371 -43.55 62.64 -12.68
C TRP A 371 -42.73 62.10 -13.85
N ASP A 372 -41.63 61.43 -13.53
CA ASP A 372 -40.75 60.83 -14.52
C ASP A 372 -41.45 59.66 -15.25
N LEU A 373 -42.28 58.89 -14.55
CA LEU A 373 -43.02 57.74 -15.09
C LEU A 373 -43.95 58.12 -16.25
N ALA A 374 -44.64 59.27 -16.18
CA ALA A 374 -45.50 59.74 -17.26
C ALA A 374 -44.71 60.08 -18.53
N HIS A 375 -43.49 60.61 -18.36
CA HIS A 375 -42.58 60.88 -19.46
C HIS A 375 -42.00 59.58 -20.04
N GLU A 376 -41.52 58.69 -19.17
CA GLU A 376 -40.96 57.39 -19.53
C GLU A 376 -41.95 56.52 -20.31
N LEU A 377 -43.21 56.42 -19.85
CA LEU A 377 -44.24 55.63 -20.53
C LEU A 377 -44.63 56.19 -21.90
N ARG A 378 -44.65 57.53 -22.06
CA ARG A 378 -44.96 58.17 -23.34
C ARG A 378 -43.79 58.08 -24.33
N GLY A 379 -42.55 58.13 -23.82
CA GLY A 379 -41.33 58.05 -24.62
C GLY A 379 -40.92 56.63 -24.99
N LEU A 380 -41.40 55.60 -24.27
CA LEU A 380 -40.95 54.21 -24.45
C LEU A 380 -41.08 53.68 -25.89
N PRO A 381 -42.20 53.88 -26.63
CA PRO A 381 -42.30 53.37 -28.00
C PRO A 381 -41.33 54.06 -28.97
N ALA A 382 -41.00 55.34 -28.74
CA ALA A 382 -40.10 56.12 -29.60
C ALA A 382 -38.63 55.69 -29.47
N ARG A 383 -38.29 54.84 -28.49
CA ARG A 383 -36.93 54.31 -28.28
C ARG A 383 -36.60 53.12 -29.18
N TYR A 384 -37.59 52.59 -29.92
CA TYR A 384 -37.45 51.43 -30.77
C TYR A 384 -37.73 51.76 -32.24
N ALA A 385 -36.96 51.19 -33.16
CA ALA A 385 -37.12 51.40 -34.60
C ALA A 385 -37.96 50.30 -35.28
N GLY A 386 -38.05 49.10 -34.68
CA GLY A 386 -38.79 47.97 -35.24
C GLY A 386 -40.29 48.04 -34.95
N ALA A 387 -41.15 47.93 -35.97
CA ALA A 387 -42.61 48.05 -35.83
C ALA A 387 -43.21 47.09 -34.77
N GLN A 388 -42.69 45.86 -34.68
CA GLN A 388 -43.11 44.88 -33.67
C GLN A 388 -42.70 45.29 -32.24
N GLN A 389 -41.51 45.88 -32.09
CA GLN A 389 -41.00 46.36 -30.79
C GLN A 389 -41.72 47.63 -30.34
N VAL A 390 -42.04 48.54 -31.27
CA VAL A 390 -42.87 49.72 -31.01
C VAL A 390 -44.26 49.31 -30.51
N GLN A 391 -44.88 48.31 -31.14
CA GLN A 391 -46.18 47.79 -30.71
C GLN A 391 -46.11 47.12 -29.33
N ALA A 392 -45.09 46.29 -29.09
CA ALA A 392 -44.88 45.64 -27.79
C ALA A 392 -44.62 46.67 -26.67
N ALA A 393 -43.82 47.70 -26.94
CA ALA A 393 -43.57 48.82 -26.03
C ALA A 393 -44.85 49.61 -25.74
N HIS A 394 -45.70 49.83 -26.74
CA HIS A 394 -46.99 50.50 -26.56
C HIS A 394 -47.95 49.68 -25.68
N SER A 395 -48.07 48.37 -25.94
CA SER A 395 -48.89 47.47 -25.12
C SER A 395 -48.36 47.35 -23.69
N TYR A 396 -47.04 47.27 -23.51
CA TYR A 396 -46.43 47.26 -22.17
C TYR A 396 -46.67 48.57 -21.43
N ALA A 397 -46.48 49.72 -22.08
CA ALA A 397 -46.71 51.03 -21.45
C ALA A 397 -48.18 51.20 -21.02
N ALA A 398 -49.13 50.75 -21.83
CA ALA A 398 -50.55 50.77 -21.47
C ALA A 398 -50.86 49.85 -20.27
N ALA A 399 -50.29 48.64 -20.25
CA ALA A 399 -50.46 47.70 -19.14
C ALA A 399 -49.81 48.23 -17.84
N ALA A 400 -48.62 48.84 -17.93
CA ALA A 400 -47.91 49.44 -16.81
C ALA A 400 -48.67 50.64 -16.23
N ALA A 401 -49.20 51.52 -17.09
CA ALA A 401 -50.06 52.63 -16.67
C ALA A 401 -51.32 52.13 -15.95
N SER A 402 -51.98 51.11 -16.49
CA SER A 402 -53.17 50.51 -15.85
C SER A 402 -52.84 49.85 -14.51
N ALA A 403 -51.71 49.13 -14.43
CA ALA A 403 -51.27 48.50 -13.19
C ALA A 403 -50.93 49.55 -12.12
N TYR A 404 -50.23 50.62 -12.50
CA TYR A 404 -49.91 51.72 -11.61
C TYR A 404 -51.17 52.40 -11.06
N GLY A 405 -52.16 52.69 -11.92
CA GLY A 405 -53.45 53.25 -11.51
C GLY A 405 -54.24 52.32 -10.57
N ALA A 406 -54.26 51.02 -10.86
CA ALA A 406 -54.91 50.03 -10.00
C ALA A 406 -54.24 49.91 -8.62
N LEU A 407 -52.91 50.00 -8.56
CA LEU A 407 -52.16 50.00 -7.30
C LEU A 407 -52.46 51.25 -6.47
N LEU A 408 -52.51 52.44 -7.07
CA LEU A 408 -52.91 53.66 -6.37
C LEU A 408 -54.34 53.58 -5.81
N GLN A 409 -55.27 53.00 -6.59
CA GLN A 409 -56.64 52.79 -6.12
C GLN A 409 -56.69 51.83 -4.93
N ARG A 410 -55.90 50.75 -4.96
CA ARG A 410 -55.78 49.80 -3.86
C ARG A 410 -55.20 50.44 -2.60
N ILE A 411 -54.17 51.26 -2.73
CA ILE A 411 -53.61 52.07 -1.64
C ILE A 411 -54.67 53.01 -1.07
N SER A 412 -55.48 53.65 -1.93
CA SER A 412 -56.57 54.52 -1.48
C SER A 412 -57.61 53.76 -0.65
N ILE A 413 -58.00 52.56 -1.09
CA ILE A 413 -58.94 51.70 -0.36
C ILE A 413 -58.32 51.25 0.98
N ALA A 414 -57.06 50.81 0.98
CA ALA A 414 -56.36 50.39 2.20
C ALA A 414 -56.24 51.55 3.20
N ALA A 415 -55.88 52.75 2.75
CA ALA A 415 -55.80 53.95 3.58
C ALA A 415 -57.17 54.33 4.17
N GLN A 416 -58.27 54.22 3.40
CA GLN A 416 -59.64 54.42 3.90
C GLN A 416 -60.03 53.39 4.96
N GLN A 417 -59.68 52.12 4.75
CA GLN A 417 -59.95 51.05 5.72
C GLN A 417 -59.16 51.24 7.01
N LEU A 418 -57.92 51.73 6.94
CA LEU A 418 -57.12 52.11 8.12
C LEU A 418 -57.75 53.33 8.83
N ALA A 419 -58.17 54.36 8.10
CA ALA A 419 -58.83 55.55 8.65
C ALA A 419 -60.15 55.24 9.37
N GLY A 420 -60.93 54.28 8.87
CA GLY A 420 -62.19 53.85 9.50
C GLY A 420 -62.03 53.23 10.90
N ARG A 421 -60.80 52.87 11.31
CA ARG A 421 -60.52 52.16 12.58
C ARG A 421 -60.25 53.08 13.78
N ARG A 422 -60.04 54.38 13.58
CA ARG A 422 -59.75 55.38 14.65
C ARG A 422 -58.63 54.98 15.62
N ASP A 423 -57.56 54.36 15.11
CA ASP A 423 -56.34 54.08 15.90
C ASP A 423 -55.35 55.26 15.76
N SER A 424 -54.85 55.81 16.87
CA SER A 424 -54.01 57.02 16.84
C SER A 424 -52.62 56.77 16.25
N ARG A 425 -52.18 55.51 16.20
CA ARG A 425 -50.85 55.12 15.67
C ARG A 425 -50.78 55.12 14.14
N ASP A 426 -51.91 54.94 13.46
CA ASP A 426 -51.98 54.91 11.99
C ASP A 426 -52.27 56.30 11.39
N ALA A 427 -52.61 57.30 12.23
CA ALA A 427 -53.04 58.62 11.80
C ALA A 427 -52.00 59.36 10.95
N GLU A 428 -50.73 59.36 11.36
CA GLU A 428 -49.65 60.00 10.61
C GLU A 428 -49.34 59.28 9.29
N VAL A 429 -49.44 57.94 9.27
CA VAL A 429 -49.27 57.13 8.04
C VAL A 429 -50.38 57.44 7.04
N ILE A 430 -51.63 57.50 7.52
CA ILE A 430 -52.80 57.85 6.72
C ILE A 430 -52.66 59.27 6.17
N GLU A 431 -52.21 60.23 6.97
CA GLU A 431 -52.02 61.62 6.54
C GLU A 431 -50.99 61.70 5.40
N VAL A 432 -49.81 61.08 5.57
CA VAL A 432 -48.72 61.09 4.57
C VAL A 432 -49.16 60.42 3.26
N VAL A 433 -49.83 59.27 3.32
CA VAL A 433 -50.32 58.55 2.13
C VAL A 433 -51.49 59.28 1.46
N THR A 434 -52.39 59.87 2.25
CA THR A 434 -53.52 60.65 1.71
C THR A 434 -53.03 61.92 1.03
N ALA A 435 -52.04 62.61 1.62
CA ALA A 435 -51.37 63.75 0.99
C ALA A 435 -50.67 63.33 -0.31
N MET A 436 -50.03 62.17 -0.33
CA MET A 436 -49.47 61.60 -1.55
C MET A 436 -50.51 61.41 -2.65
N LEU A 437 -51.62 60.74 -2.34
CA LEU A 437 -52.67 60.45 -3.31
C LEU A 437 -53.37 61.73 -3.82
N ASN A 438 -53.49 62.75 -2.97
CA ASN A 438 -54.13 64.02 -3.34
C ASN A 438 -53.27 64.86 -4.29
N GLU A 439 -51.95 64.83 -4.12
CA GLU A 439 -50.99 65.57 -4.95
C GLU A 439 -50.49 64.75 -6.14
N HIS A 440 -50.95 63.51 -6.31
CA HIS A 440 -50.41 62.57 -7.28
C HIS A 440 -50.77 62.96 -8.74
N PRO A 441 -49.80 63.10 -9.67
CA PRO A 441 -50.05 63.59 -11.03
C PRO A 441 -50.90 62.63 -11.89
N TRP A 442 -50.94 61.34 -11.52
CA TRP A 442 -51.74 60.28 -12.16
C TRP A 442 -53.18 60.16 -11.65
N ARG A 443 -53.67 61.12 -10.86
CA ARG A 443 -55.07 61.09 -10.42
C ARG A 443 -55.98 61.14 -11.66
N PRO A 444 -56.94 60.23 -11.81
CA PRO A 444 -58.00 60.46 -12.78
C PRO A 444 -58.77 61.68 -12.28
N THR A 445 -58.59 62.83 -12.92
CA THR A 445 -59.51 63.95 -12.74
C THR A 445 -60.90 63.37 -13.04
N ALA A 446 -61.87 63.56 -12.16
CA ALA A 446 -63.20 62.94 -12.24
C ALA A 446 -63.96 63.20 -13.58
N GLN A 447 -63.38 63.99 -14.48
CA GLN A 447 -63.83 64.27 -15.84
C GLN A 447 -63.44 63.17 -16.85
N GLN A 448 -62.37 62.39 -16.63
CA GLN A 448 -61.84 61.43 -17.62
C GLN A 448 -62.50 60.03 -17.52
N LEU A 449 -63.06 59.66 -16.36
CA LEU A 449 -63.85 58.43 -16.19
C LEU A 449 -65.27 58.51 -16.78
N ARG A 450 -65.76 59.71 -17.16
CA ARG A 450 -67.04 59.87 -17.87
C ARG A 450 -66.91 59.67 -19.38
N SER A 451 -65.72 59.84 -19.96
CA SER A 451 -65.51 59.75 -21.40
C SER A 451 -65.23 58.32 -21.89
N SER A 452 -64.59 57.48 -21.06
CA SER A 452 -64.24 56.10 -21.45
C SER A 452 -65.38 55.09 -21.32
N ASN A 453 -66.44 55.41 -20.56
CA ASN A 453 -67.62 54.54 -20.41
C ASN A 453 -68.60 54.62 -21.60
N CYS A 454 -68.36 55.46 -22.61
CA CYS A 454 -69.25 55.58 -23.77
C CYS A 454 -68.76 54.82 -25.02
N THR A 455 -67.57 54.21 -25.04
CA THR A 455 -66.96 53.73 -26.30
C THR A 455 -66.62 52.23 -26.37
N ALA A 456 -66.79 51.45 -25.29
CA ALA A 456 -66.47 50.01 -25.29
C ALA A 456 -67.70 49.08 -25.21
N GLY A 457 -68.91 49.63 -25.35
CA GLY A 457 -70.15 48.87 -25.46
C GLY A 457 -70.60 48.73 -26.90
N ASN A 458 -69.80 48.12 -27.78
CA ASN A 458 -70.31 47.54 -29.02
C ASN A 458 -69.29 46.61 -29.70
N MET A 459 -69.81 45.45 -30.13
CA MET A 459 -69.17 44.29 -30.78
C MET A 459 -68.54 43.27 -29.83
N SER A 460 -68.97 42.01 -29.76
CA SER A 460 -70.13 41.29 -30.32
C SER A 460 -70.11 39.86 -29.69
N PRO A 461 -71.15 39.03 -29.86
CA PRO A 461 -71.38 37.80 -29.07
C PRO A 461 -70.36 36.69 -29.26
#